data_AF-A0A952THY4-F1
#
_entry.id   AF-A0A952THY4-F1
#
_cell.length_a   1.000
_cell.length_b   1.000
_cell.length_c   1.000
_cell.angle_alpha   90.00
_cell.angle_beta   90.00
_cell.angle_gamma   90.00
#
_symmetry.space_group_name_H-M   'P 1'
#
loop_
_entity.id
_entity.type
_entity.pdbx_description
1 polymer ?
#
loop_
_entity_poly.entity_id
_entity_poly.type
_entity_poly.pdbx_seq_one_letter_code
_entity_poly.pdbx_strand_id
1 'polypeptide(L)'
;MKALIVALAVLGTSFIAKADGFVCTSESGLVLKVYNHTEAQKGTRSAAVMIVSNSGVGHGNKTIATFTDAKSTVSSYKQTYIGKVDLRVLESNRKGELIGGTKLGQLDMIILSVDFSYAAPLAHGQDVGATLTLQKRNGEELIEDVNCLRYLKN
;
A
#
# COMPACT_ATOMS: atom_id res chain seq x y z
N MET A 1 -28.44 -31.62 44.62
CA MET A 1 -27.14 -30.95 44.40
C MET A 1 -26.77 -31.06 42.93
N LYS A 2 -26.57 -29.91 42.26
CA LYS A 2 -25.53 -29.58 41.26
C LYS A 2 -25.18 -30.68 40.22
N ALA A 3 -25.26 -30.42 38.91
CA ALA A 3 -24.36 -29.47 38.27
C ALA A 3 -24.95 -28.83 37.00
N LEU A 4 -24.78 -27.51 36.98
CA LEU A 4 -24.94 -26.60 35.85
C LEU A 4 -23.83 -26.93 34.82
N ILE A 5 -24.19 -27.35 33.61
CA ILE A 5 -23.22 -27.42 32.51
C ILE A 5 -23.08 -26.02 31.95
N VAL A 6 -21.98 -25.37 32.33
CA VAL A 6 -21.54 -24.08 31.80
C VAL A 6 -21.10 -24.28 30.36
N ALA A 7 -21.77 -23.59 29.44
CA ALA A 7 -21.31 -23.41 28.07
C ALA A 7 -19.99 -22.62 28.10
N LEU A 8 -18.87 -23.23 27.70
CA LEU A 8 -17.62 -22.51 27.48
C LEU A 8 -17.58 -21.96 26.05
N ALA A 9 -17.43 -20.64 26.03
CA ALA A 9 -17.29 -19.73 24.91
C ALA A 9 -16.24 -20.15 23.87
N VAL A 10 -16.66 -20.00 22.60
CA VAL A 10 -15.94 -19.39 21.47
C VAL A 10 -14.43 -19.15 21.72
N LEU A 11 -13.59 -20.00 21.15
CA LEU A 11 -12.16 -19.70 20.98
C LEU A 11 -11.87 -19.44 19.51
N GLY A 12 -11.39 -18.21 19.28
CA GLY A 12 -11.39 -17.52 18.01
C GLY A 12 -10.61 -18.23 16.90
N THR A 13 -11.25 -18.30 15.74
CA THR A 13 -10.58 -18.49 14.47
C THR A 13 -9.66 -17.29 14.25
N SER A 14 -8.38 -17.47 14.55
CA SER A 14 -7.31 -16.58 14.14
C SER A 14 -7.22 -16.67 12.62
N PHE A 15 -8.01 -15.88 11.91
CA PHE A 15 -7.86 -15.76 10.47
C PHE A 15 -6.51 -15.09 10.20
N ILE A 16 -5.53 -15.89 9.80
CA ILE A 16 -4.27 -15.39 9.29
C ILE A 16 -4.61 -14.66 7.99
N ALA A 17 -4.51 -13.32 7.99
CA ALA A 17 -4.69 -12.53 6.78
C ALA A 17 -3.64 -12.96 5.75
N LYS A 18 -4.09 -13.44 4.58
CA LYS A 18 -3.24 -13.80 3.45
C LYS A 18 -2.66 -12.58 2.74
N ALA A 19 -3.29 -11.42 2.89
CA ALA A 19 -2.76 -10.14 2.43
C ALA A 19 -2.94 -9.06 3.51
N ASP A 20 -1.88 -8.30 3.76
CA ASP A 20 -1.83 -7.11 4.61
C ASP A 20 -1.34 -5.93 3.77
N GLY A 21 -1.89 -4.75 3.99
CA GLY A 21 -1.61 -3.62 3.13
C GLY A 21 -2.31 -2.34 3.55
N PHE A 22 -2.23 -1.35 2.69
CA PHE A 22 -2.80 -0.02 2.92
C PHE A 22 -3.40 0.53 1.64
N VAL A 23 -4.53 1.23 1.77
CA VAL A 23 -5.16 2.01 0.71
C VAL A 23 -5.13 3.47 1.11
N CYS A 24 -4.27 4.24 0.46
CA CYS A 24 -4.00 5.64 0.77
C CYS A 24 -4.62 6.55 -0.25
N THR A 25 -5.14 7.68 0.20
CA THR A 25 -5.72 8.72 -0.67
C THR A 25 -5.12 10.07 -0.31
N SER A 26 -4.62 10.79 -1.31
CA SER A 26 -4.18 12.19 -1.18
C SER A 26 -5.35 13.14 -1.43
N GLU A 27 -5.23 14.40 -0.98
CA GLU A 27 -6.18 15.47 -1.31
C GLU A 27 -6.32 15.72 -2.82
N SER A 28 -5.28 15.44 -3.61
CA SER A 28 -5.28 15.59 -5.07
C SER A 28 -6.10 14.52 -5.82
N GLY A 29 -6.70 13.56 -5.10
CA GLY A 29 -7.44 12.44 -5.69
C GLY A 29 -6.56 11.28 -6.18
N LEU A 30 -5.25 11.33 -5.88
CA LEU A 30 -4.37 10.18 -6.03
C LEU A 30 -4.72 9.09 -5.02
N VAL A 31 -4.80 7.86 -5.48
CA VAL A 31 -5.05 6.66 -4.69
C VAL A 31 -3.89 5.69 -4.87
N LEU A 32 -3.21 5.38 -3.77
CA LEU A 32 -2.14 4.40 -3.71
C LEU A 32 -2.62 3.17 -2.95
N LYS A 33 -2.40 1.99 -3.53
CA LYS A 33 -2.70 0.72 -2.88
C LYS A 33 -1.41 -0.06 -2.76
N VAL A 34 -1.03 -0.42 -1.54
CA VAL A 34 0.14 -1.27 -1.28
C VAL A 34 -0.31 -2.56 -0.60
N TYR A 35 0.19 -3.69 -1.10
CA TYR A 35 -0.11 -5.02 -0.58
C TYR A 35 1.19 -5.78 -0.34
N ASN A 36 1.24 -6.53 0.77
CA ASN A 36 2.26 -7.51 1.08
C ASN A 36 1.59 -8.87 1.31
N HIS A 37 2.29 -9.94 0.96
CA HIS A 37 1.95 -11.27 1.47
C HIS A 37 2.62 -11.42 2.84
N THR A 38 1.80 -11.57 3.87
CA THR A 38 2.28 -11.74 5.25
C THR A 38 1.91 -13.12 5.77
N GLU A 39 2.91 -13.90 6.18
CA GLU A 39 2.69 -15.00 7.12
C GLU A 39 2.93 -14.47 8.54
N ALA A 40 1.88 -13.93 9.16
CA ALA A 40 1.97 -13.29 10.47
C ALA A 40 2.64 -14.18 11.54
N GLN A 41 2.45 -15.50 11.48
CA GLN A 41 3.04 -16.47 12.41
C GLN A 41 4.55 -16.67 12.25
N LYS A 42 5.10 -16.43 11.05
CA LYS A 42 6.54 -16.57 10.78
C LYS A 42 7.26 -15.23 10.74
N GLY A 43 6.53 -14.12 10.85
CA GLY A 43 7.09 -12.77 10.72
C GLY A 43 7.67 -12.47 9.33
N THR A 44 7.42 -13.34 8.34
CA THR A 44 7.96 -13.19 6.99
C THR A 44 7.00 -12.39 6.12
N ARG A 45 7.57 -11.48 5.34
CA ARG A 45 6.88 -10.68 4.32
C ARG A 45 7.45 -11.09 2.97
N SER A 46 6.59 -11.44 2.03
CA SER A 46 6.95 -11.75 0.65
C SER A 46 6.09 -10.92 -0.30
N ALA A 47 6.63 -10.66 -1.50
CA ALA A 47 6.03 -9.93 -2.63
C ALA A 47 5.20 -8.70 -2.26
N ALA A 48 5.77 -7.52 -2.48
CA ALA A 48 5.04 -6.26 -2.44
C ALA A 48 4.42 -5.95 -3.82
N VAL A 49 3.23 -5.33 -3.80
CA VAL A 49 2.61 -4.70 -4.96
C VAL A 49 2.21 -3.30 -4.58
N MET A 50 2.56 -2.31 -5.41
CA MET A 50 2.11 -0.93 -5.29
C MET A 50 1.34 -0.54 -6.55
N ILE A 51 0.10 -0.09 -6.40
CA ILE A 51 -0.74 0.39 -7.49
C ILE A 51 -1.00 1.86 -7.26
N VAL A 52 -0.66 2.69 -8.24
CA VAL A 52 -0.93 4.12 -8.23
C VAL A 52 -2.03 4.41 -9.22
N SER A 53 -3.07 5.10 -8.75
CA SER A 53 -4.25 5.43 -9.53
C SER A 53 -4.72 6.85 -9.22
N ASN A 54 -5.47 7.47 -10.13
CA ASN A 54 -6.04 8.79 -9.92
C ASN A 54 -7.54 8.75 -10.25
N SER A 55 -8.38 9.18 -9.32
CA SER A 55 -9.84 9.17 -9.47
C SER A 55 -10.35 10.22 -10.47
N GLY A 56 -9.54 11.23 -10.81
CA GLY A 56 -9.84 12.23 -11.83
C GLY A 56 -9.65 11.76 -13.28
N VAL A 57 -9.03 10.59 -13.49
CA VAL A 57 -8.88 9.99 -14.82
C VAL A 57 -10.14 9.21 -15.18
N GLY A 58 -10.69 9.42 -16.38
CA GLY A 58 -11.99 8.90 -16.83
C GLY A 58 -12.16 7.37 -16.71
N HIS A 59 -13.43 6.91 -16.75
CA HIS A 59 -13.81 5.50 -16.59
C HIS A 59 -12.98 4.57 -17.50
N GLY A 60 -12.24 3.63 -16.88
CA GLY A 60 -11.43 2.61 -17.57
C GLY A 60 -9.91 2.77 -17.39
N ASN A 61 -9.39 3.97 -17.07
CA ASN A 61 -7.94 4.23 -17.02
C ASN A 61 -7.44 4.81 -15.68
N LYS A 62 -8.12 4.50 -14.58
CA LYS A 62 -7.78 5.03 -13.25
C LYS A 62 -6.37 4.64 -12.80
N THR A 63 -5.87 3.47 -13.17
CA THR A 63 -4.52 3.02 -12.80
C THR A 63 -3.47 3.68 -13.69
N ILE A 64 -2.58 4.46 -13.07
CA ILE A 64 -1.47 5.13 -13.73
C ILE A 64 -0.26 4.21 -13.82
N ALA A 65 0.08 3.54 -12.71
CA ALA A 65 1.23 2.65 -12.64
C ALA A 65 0.97 1.47 -11.69
N THR A 66 1.55 0.32 -12.00
CA THR A 66 1.61 -0.84 -11.10
C THR A 66 3.06 -1.31 -10.97
N PHE A 67 3.54 -1.39 -9.73
CA PHE A 67 4.87 -1.82 -9.38
C PHE A 67 4.78 -3.15 -8.62
N THR A 68 5.64 -4.10 -8.98
CA THR A 68 5.59 -5.46 -8.43
C THR A 68 6.98 -5.98 -8.16
N ASP A 69 7.11 -6.77 -7.10
CA ASP A 69 8.39 -7.39 -6.71
C ASP A 69 8.89 -8.35 -7.81
N ALA A 70 7.96 -9.03 -8.51
CA ALA A 70 8.26 -9.89 -9.66
C ALA A 70 8.95 -9.16 -10.83
N LYS A 71 8.82 -7.83 -10.91
CA LYS A 71 9.51 -6.98 -11.88
C LYS A 71 10.63 -6.15 -11.24
N SER A 72 10.89 -6.36 -9.95
CA SER A 72 11.83 -5.59 -9.12
C SER A 72 11.56 -4.07 -9.15
N THR A 73 10.32 -3.68 -9.43
CA THR A 73 9.90 -2.27 -9.50
C THR A 73 9.27 -1.79 -8.20
N VAL A 74 9.03 -2.67 -7.23
CA VAL A 74 8.68 -2.26 -5.86
C VAL A 74 9.55 -2.99 -4.86
N SER A 75 9.87 -2.31 -3.78
CA SER A 75 10.50 -2.90 -2.60
C SER A 75 9.79 -2.39 -1.35
N SER A 76 9.78 -3.19 -0.29
CA SER A 76 9.26 -2.76 1.00
C SER A 76 10.28 -3.02 2.10
N TYR A 77 10.45 -2.03 2.97
CA TYR A 77 11.28 -2.14 4.17
C TYR A 77 10.51 -1.54 5.33
N LYS A 78 10.27 -2.34 6.37
CA LYS A 78 9.39 -1.97 7.48
C LYS A 78 8.03 -1.45 6.96
N GLN A 79 7.66 -0.20 7.21
CA GLN A 79 6.39 0.40 6.77
C GLN A 79 6.57 1.35 5.58
N THR A 80 7.73 1.28 4.94
CA THR A 80 8.05 2.07 3.75
C THR A 80 7.97 1.19 2.51
N TYR A 81 7.25 1.68 1.51
CA TYR A 81 7.04 1.05 0.21
C TYR A 81 7.63 1.95 -0.85
N ILE A 82 8.51 1.42 -1.69
CA ILE A 82 9.25 2.19 -2.69
C ILE A 82 8.95 1.58 -4.06
N GLY A 83 8.18 2.30 -4.88
CA GLY A 83 7.97 2.02 -6.29
C GLY A 83 9.02 2.74 -7.14
N LYS A 84 9.87 1.99 -7.84
CA LYS A 84 10.87 2.49 -8.79
C LYS A 84 10.22 2.68 -10.16
N VAL A 85 10.30 3.89 -10.69
CA VAL A 85 9.69 4.24 -11.98
C VAL A 85 10.60 3.80 -13.13
N ASP A 86 10.32 2.60 -13.66
CA ASP A 86 10.92 2.11 -14.89
C ASP A 86 9.94 2.23 -16.06
N LEU A 87 10.21 3.17 -16.97
CA LEU A 87 9.36 3.41 -18.15
C LEU A 87 9.48 2.30 -19.21
N ARG A 88 10.41 1.36 -19.05
CA ARG A 88 10.56 0.17 -19.90
C ARG A 88 9.57 -0.93 -19.52
N VAL A 89 9.01 -0.88 -18.31
CA VAL A 89 8.01 -1.82 -17.81
C VAL A 89 6.62 -1.34 -18.24
N LEU A 90 5.86 -2.21 -18.90
CA LEU A 90 4.57 -1.89 -19.53
C LEU A 90 3.59 -1.28 -18.52
N GLU A 91 3.59 -1.80 -17.30
CA GLU A 91 2.71 -1.39 -16.21
C GLU A 91 3.06 -0.03 -15.60
N SER A 92 4.19 0.58 -15.98
CA SER A 92 4.64 1.91 -15.54
C SER A 92 5.09 2.79 -16.71
N ASN A 93 4.69 2.49 -17.95
CA ASN A 93 5.13 3.20 -19.15
C ASN A 93 4.31 4.46 -19.50
N ARG A 94 3.30 4.79 -18.68
CA ARG A 94 2.37 5.91 -18.90
C ARG A 94 3.00 7.27 -18.56
N LYS A 95 4.13 7.59 -19.19
CA LYS A 95 5.01 8.72 -18.85
C LYS A 95 4.34 10.11 -18.83
N GLY A 96 3.21 10.27 -19.54
CA GLY A 96 2.48 11.54 -19.64
C GLY A 96 1.45 11.77 -18.52
N GLU A 97 1.10 10.71 -17.78
CA GLU A 97 0.11 10.79 -16.71
C GLU A 97 0.64 11.55 -15.49
N LEU A 98 -0.25 12.26 -14.81
CA LEU A 98 0.10 13.09 -13.65
C LEU A 98 -0.13 12.35 -12.34
N ILE A 99 0.86 12.45 -11.45
CA ILE A 99 0.86 11.95 -10.08
C ILE A 99 1.30 13.13 -9.20
N GLY A 100 0.43 13.62 -8.31
CA GLY A 100 0.73 14.81 -7.47
C GLY A 100 1.17 16.03 -8.29
N GLY A 101 0.54 16.26 -9.45
CA GLY A 101 0.91 17.34 -10.38
C GLY A 101 2.19 17.15 -11.19
N THR A 102 2.93 16.05 -10.98
CA THR A 102 4.17 15.72 -11.72
C THR A 102 3.93 14.59 -12.72
N LYS A 103 4.55 14.67 -13.91
CA LYS A 103 4.45 13.59 -14.89
C LYS A 103 5.18 12.34 -14.39
N LEU A 104 4.58 11.17 -14.55
CA LEU A 104 5.22 9.88 -14.20
C LEU A 104 6.60 9.75 -14.84
N GLY A 105 6.79 10.20 -16.08
CA GLY A 105 8.09 10.14 -16.76
C GLY A 105 9.20 10.99 -16.13
N GLN A 106 8.85 11.96 -15.28
CA GLN A 106 9.79 12.81 -14.56
C GLN A 106 10.13 12.27 -13.17
N LEU A 107 9.38 11.27 -12.70
CA LEU A 107 9.64 10.60 -11.43
C LEU A 107 10.70 9.51 -11.59
N ASP A 108 11.49 9.36 -10.54
CA ASP A 108 12.42 8.26 -10.33
C ASP A 108 11.83 7.25 -9.34
N MET A 109 11.25 7.75 -8.25
CA MET A 109 10.65 6.92 -7.20
C MET A 109 9.33 7.49 -6.68
N ILE A 110 8.46 6.58 -6.26
CA ILE A 110 7.23 6.85 -5.49
C ILE A 110 7.39 6.12 -4.16
N ILE A 111 7.50 6.88 -3.08
CA ILE A 111 7.79 6.36 -1.74
C ILE A 111 6.59 6.61 -0.85
N LEU A 112 6.03 5.57 -0.25
CA LEU A 112 4.96 5.67 0.72
C LEU A 112 5.46 5.16 2.06
N SER A 113 5.45 6.02 3.07
CA SER A 113 5.83 5.67 4.45
C SER A 113 4.61 5.77 5.36
N VAL A 114 4.17 4.64 5.90
CA VAL A 114 2.96 4.56 6.74
C VAL A 114 3.35 4.59 8.22
N ASP A 115 2.68 5.42 9.02
CA ASP A 115 2.89 5.51 10.47
C ASP A 115 2.20 4.34 11.20
N PHE A 116 2.72 3.14 10.96
CA PHE A 116 2.17 1.90 11.44
C PHE A 116 3.19 1.08 12.24
N SER A 117 2.74 0.43 13.31
CA SER A 117 3.56 -0.51 14.07
C SER A 117 2.90 -1.87 14.18
N TYR A 118 3.65 -2.93 13.87
CA TYR A 118 3.18 -4.30 14.08
C TYR A 118 3.12 -4.69 15.56
N ALA A 119 3.79 -3.95 16.44
CA ALA A 119 3.69 -4.14 17.88
C ALA A 119 2.36 -3.59 18.44
N ALA A 120 1.72 -2.68 17.72
CA ALA A 120 0.41 -2.10 18.04
C ALA A 120 -0.48 -2.14 16.78
N PRO A 121 -0.91 -3.33 16.35
CA PRO A 121 -1.61 -3.49 15.07
C PRO A 121 -2.98 -2.81 15.09
N LEU A 122 -3.34 -2.21 13.95
CA LEU A 122 -4.63 -1.56 13.71
C LEU A 122 -5.65 -2.58 13.18
N ALA A 123 -6.93 -2.34 13.40
CA ALA A 123 -7.98 -3.17 12.82
C ALA A 123 -8.09 -2.97 11.30
N HIS A 124 -8.77 -3.91 10.61
CA HIS A 124 -9.13 -3.71 9.21
C HIS A 124 -9.99 -2.45 9.03
N GLY A 125 -9.68 -1.63 8.03
CA GLY A 125 -10.41 -0.40 7.74
C GLY A 125 -10.13 0.75 8.70
N GLN A 126 -9.20 0.60 9.64
CA GLN A 126 -8.79 1.68 10.52
C GLN A 126 -7.87 2.66 9.79
N ASP A 127 -8.07 3.96 10.05
CA ASP A 127 -7.25 5.05 9.53
C ASP A 127 -5.83 5.04 10.13
N VAL A 128 -4.87 5.42 9.30
CA VAL A 128 -3.47 5.62 9.66
C VAL A 128 -2.86 6.70 8.79
N GLY A 129 -2.10 7.61 9.40
CA GLY A 129 -1.36 8.62 8.68
C GLY A 129 -0.21 8.02 7.87
N ALA A 130 0.10 8.64 6.74
CA ALA A 130 1.27 8.29 5.95
C ALA A 130 1.81 9.51 5.22
N THR A 131 3.07 9.43 4.85
CA THR A 131 3.73 10.41 4.00
C THR A 131 4.02 9.79 2.64
N LEU A 132 3.59 10.48 1.59
CA LEU A 132 3.91 10.18 0.21
C LEU A 132 5.03 11.12 -0.27
N THR A 133 6.12 10.54 -0.74
CA THR A 133 7.21 11.28 -1.38
C THR A 133 7.30 10.88 -2.85
N LEU A 134 7.15 11.86 -3.73
CA LEU A 134 7.36 11.73 -5.17
C LEU A 134 8.75 12.30 -5.49
N GLN A 135 9.72 11.42 -5.68
CA GLN A 135 11.08 11.84 -6.02
C GLN A 135 11.24 11.95 -7.53
N LYS A 136 11.61 13.12 -8.00
CA LYS A 136 11.91 13.42 -9.39
C LYS A 136 13.31 12.96 -9.76
N ARG A 137 13.54 12.70 -11.05
CA ARG A 137 14.85 12.29 -11.60
C ARG A 137 15.97 13.32 -11.42
N ASN A 138 15.63 14.57 -11.14
CA ASN A 138 16.58 15.64 -10.82
C ASN A 138 16.93 15.70 -9.31
N GLY A 139 16.38 14.80 -8.49
CA GLY A 139 16.56 14.77 -7.03
C GLY A 139 15.60 15.66 -6.25
N GLU A 140 14.71 16.42 -6.89
CA GLU A 140 13.67 17.19 -6.21
C GLU A 140 12.59 16.24 -5.65
N GLU A 141 12.07 16.57 -4.47
CA GLU A 141 11.05 15.79 -3.79
C GLU A 141 9.78 16.62 -3.61
N LEU A 142 8.63 16.02 -3.93
CA LEU A 142 7.32 16.51 -3.53
C LEU A 142 6.81 15.62 -2.42
N ILE A 143 6.43 16.22 -1.31
CA ILE A 143 5.98 15.51 -0.12
C ILE A 143 4.52 15.89 0.13
N GLU A 144 3.67 14.87 0.27
CA GLU A 144 2.25 15.02 0.57
C GLU A 144 1.90 14.13 1.76
N ASP A 145 1.14 14.66 2.70
CA ASP A 145 0.50 13.84 3.72
C ASP A 145 -0.73 13.16 3.12
N VAL A 146 -0.88 11.87 3.37
CA VAL A 146 -1.98 11.06 2.86
C VAL A 146 -2.61 10.26 4.00
N ASN A 147 -3.93 10.08 3.93
CA ASN A 147 -4.62 9.21 4.86
C ASN A 147 -4.75 7.81 4.26
N CYS A 148 -4.46 6.78 5.04
CA CYS A 148 -4.50 5.40 4.62
C CYS A 148 -5.47 4.58 5.47
N LEU A 149 -6.18 3.66 4.81
CA LEU A 149 -6.95 2.63 5.49
C LEU A 149 -6.16 1.32 5.51
N ARG A 150 -6.04 0.68 6.67
CA ARG A 150 -5.43 -0.65 6.75
C ARG A 150 -6.29 -1.68 6.03
N TYR A 151 -5.66 -2.44 5.14
CA TYR A 151 -6.28 -3.52 4.40
C TYR A 151 -5.78 -4.87 4.88
N LEU A 152 -6.73 -5.77 5.19
CA LEU A 152 -6.47 -7.14 5.63
C LEU A 152 -7.44 -8.03 4.86
N LYS A 153 -6.93 -9.06 4.18
CA LYS A 153 -7.74 -10.03 3.44
C LYS A 153 -7.32 -11.46 3.76
N ASN A 154 -8.31 -12.32 3.97
CA ASN A 154 -8.16 -13.77 4.21
C ASN A 154 -8.18 -14.60 2.92
#